data_AF-A0AAE8MAX3-F1
#
_entry.id   AF-A0AAE8MAX3-F1
#
_cell.length_a   1.000
_cell.length_b   1.000
_cell.length_c   1.000
_cell.angle_alpha   90.00
_cell.angle_beta   90.00
_cell.angle_gamma   90.00
#
_symmetry.space_group_name_H-M   'P 1'
#
loop_
_entity.id
_entity.type
_entity.pdbx_description
1 polymer ?
#
loop_
_entity_poly.entity_id
_entity_poly.type
_entity_poly.pdbx_seq_one_letter_code
_entity_poly.pdbx_strand_id
1 'polypeptide(L)'
;MSASNKTPSRSDMILAMTDPYMQQIIDGTKTYEFRKYNMASIQRVWFYRTAPHSAITHICTVNQAPLPEDGLGNKEYNEKDPDYECYDYAYRVNEVYEIKAEGGKGITWAMMKDEHGMKIPSRGRVTVPESMITQYRLKDQKNIL
;
A
#
# COMPACT_ATOMS: atom_id res chain seq x y z
N MET A 1 -8.02 2.21 36.25
CA MET A 1 -7.24 2.62 35.06
C MET A 1 -7.99 2.10 33.84
N SER A 2 -8.73 2.96 33.15
CA SER A 2 -9.52 2.53 31.98
C SER A 2 -8.60 2.38 30.79
N ALA A 3 -8.45 1.15 30.29
CA ALA A 3 -7.83 0.91 29.01
C ALA A 3 -8.64 1.67 27.95
N SER A 4 -8.02 2.69 27.35
CA SER A 4 -8.60 3.38 26.21
C SER A 4 -8.81 2.34 25.12
N ASN A 5 -10.08 2.03 24.83
CA ASN A 5 -10.48 1.15 23.74
C ASN A 5 -10.23 1.90 22.43
N LYS A 6 -8.96 2.09 22.07
CA LYS A 6 -8.57 2.64 20.76
C LYS A 6 -9.01 1.61 19.74
N THR A 7 -10.06 1.95 18.98
CA THR A 7 -10.36 1.25 17.74
C THR A 7 -9.05 1.26 16.92
N PRO A 8 -8.54 0.11 16.45
CA PRO A 8 -7.32 0.07 15.66
C PRO A 8 -7.47 1.05 14.50
N SER A 9 -6.56 2.02 14.40
CA SER A 9 -6.62 2.99 13.31
C SER A 9 -6.46 2.23 12.01
N ARG A 10 -7.49 2.26 11.14
CA ARG A 10 -7.44 1.69 9.79
C ARG A 10 -6.58 2.55 8.84
N SER A 11 -5.51 3.12 9.38
CA SER A 11 -4.56 4.01 8.71
C SER A 11 -3.56 3.25 7.82
N ASP A 12 -3.54 1.92 7.92
CA ASP A 12 -2.57 1.04 7.28
C ASP A 12 -3.28 -0.12 6.59
N MET A 13 -3.09 -0.23 5.28
CA MET A 13 -3.76 -1.24 4.47
C MET A 13 -2.78 -1.97 3.55
N ILE A 14 -2.92 -3.29 3.49
CA ILE A 14 -2.21 -4.14 2.54
C ILE A 14 -3.02 -4.20 1.26
N LEU A 15 -2.37 -3.88 0.15
CA LEU A 15 -2.93 -3.99 -1.19
C LEU A 15 -2.05 -4.90 -2.04
N ALA A 16 -2.68 -5.81 -2.79
CA ALA A 16 -1.98 -6.60 -3.78
C ALA A 16 -1.57 -5.74 -4.98
N MET A 17 -0.33 -5.92 -5.44
CA MET A 17 0.26 -5.22 -6.58
C MET A 17 1.10 -6.20 -7.40
N THR A 18 1.07 -6.08 -8.72
CA THR A 18 1.98 -6.86 -9.58
C THR A 18 3.29 -6.14 -9.77
N ASP A 19 4.30 -6.86 -10.22
CA ASP A 19 5.64 -6.32 -10.41
C ASP A 19 5.69 -5.06 -11.29
N PRO A 20 5.12 -5.08 -12.51
CA PRO A 20 5.25 -3.94 -13.42
C PRO A 20 4.60 -2.67 -12.87
N TYR A 21 3.46 -2.79 -12.17
CA TYR A 21 2.78 -1.65 -11.57
C TYR A 21 3.50 -1.12 -10.33
N MET A 22 4.14 -2.00 -9.55
CA MET A 22 4.98 -1.55 -8.43
C MET A 22 6.18 -0.75 -8.95
N GLN A 23 6.80 -1.19 -10.05
CA GLN A 23 7.91 -0.45 -10.66
C GLN A 23 7.48 0.95 -11.12
N GLN A 24 6.28 1.11 -11.68
CA GLN A 24 5.75 2.43 -12.03
C GLN A 24 5.68 3.39 -10.83
N ILE A 25 5.33 2.88 -9.64
CA ILE A 25 5.31 3.68 -8.40
C ILE A 25 6.75 4.01 -7.96
N ILE A 26 7.67 3.05 -8.02
CA ILE A 26 9.09 3.23 -7.65
C ILE A 26 9.78 4.24 -8.56
N ASP A 27 9.50 4.18 -9.87
CA ASP A 27 10.05 5.09 -10.87
C ASP A 27 9.37 6.49 -10.82
N GLY A 28 8.35 6.66 -9.97
CA GLY A 28 7.60 7.91 -9.82
C GLY A 28 6.66 8.23 -11.00
N THR A 29 6.49 7.32 -11.95
CA THR A 29 5.60 7.50 -13.12
C THR A 29 4.13 7.37 -12.74
N LYS A 30 3.81 6.43 -11.85
CA LYS A 30 2.48 6.28 -11.23
C LYS A 30 2.45 7.00 -9.89
N THR A 31 1.87 8.19 -9.86
CA THR A 31 1.81 9.06 -8.68
C THR A 31 0.52 8.91 -7.86
N TYR A 32 -0.47 8.16 -8.38
CA TYR A 32 -1.74 7.90 -7.71
C TYR A 32 -2.12 6.43 -7.76
N GLU A 33 -2.68 5.95 -6.66
CA GLU A 33 -3.34 4.66 -6.55
C GLU A 33 -4.86 4.84 -6.66
N PHE A 34 -5.45 4.25 -7.70
CA PHE A 34 -6.88 4.36 -7.98
C PHE A 34 -7.63 3.16 -7.41
N ARG A 35 -8.78 3.39 -6.76
CA ARG A 35 -9.62 2.32 -6.20
C ARG A 35 -11.10 2.53 -6.46
N LYS A 36 -11.81 1.40 -6.61
CA LYS A 36 -13.28 1.34 -6.69
C LYS A 36 -13.99 1.51 -5.34
N TYR A 37 -13.23 1.72 -4.27
CA TYR A 37 -13.76 1.77 -2.92
C TYR A 37 -12.98 2.78 -2.08
N ASN A 38 -13.67 3.36 -1.09
CA ASN A 38 -13.05 4.27 -0.16
C ASN A 38 -12.19 3.53 0.88
N MET A 39 -10.98 4.00 1.07
CA MET A 39 -10.06 3.72 2.17
C MET A 39 -10.00 4.95 3.09
N ALA A 40 -11.11 5.26 3.76
CA ALA A 40 -11.21 6.45 4.60
C ALA A 40 -10.13 6.44 5.71
N SER A 41 -9.48 7.59 5.90
CA SER A 41 -8.41 7.79 6.89
C SER A 41 -7.14 6.97 6.66
N ILE A 42 -6.95 6.43 5.45
CA ILE A 42 -5.70 5.78 5.05
C ILE A 42 -4.54 6.78 5.12
N GLN A 43 -3.43 6.33 5.67
CA GLN A 43 -2.17 7.09 5.72
C GLN A 43 -1.05 6.32 5.03
N ARG A 44 -1.11 4.99 5.04
CA ARG A 44 -0.07 4.11 4.53
C ARG A 44 -0.65 2.91 3.79
N VAL A 45 -0.10 2.64 2.62
CA VAL A 45 -0.38 1.43 1.85
C VAL A 45 0.84 0.54 1.85
N TRP A 46 0.66 -0.71 2.24
CA TRP A 46 1.69 -1.75 2.26
C TRP A 46 1.49 -2.64 1.03
N PHE A 47 2.37 -2.53 0.04
CA PHE A 47 2.19 -3.24 -1.22
C PHE A 47 2.72 -4.66 -1.16
N TYR A 48 1.80 -5.62 -1.20
CA TYR A 48 2.09 -7.04 -1.41
C TYR A 48 2.36 -7.28 -2.89
N ARG A 49 3.64 -7.42 -3.26
CA ARG A 49 4.02 -7.87 -4.61
C ARG A 49 3.61 -9.33 -4.75
N THR A 50 2.77 -9.60 -5.74
CA THR A 50 2.35 -10.96 -6.09
C THR A 50 3.53 -11.76 -6.68
N ALA A 51 3.27 -12.94 -7.25
CA ALA A 51 4.34 -13.75 -7.84
C ALA A 51 5.19 -12.92 -8.83
N PRO A 52 6.53 -13.06 -8.81
CA PRO A 52 7.31 -14.09 -8.10
C PRO A 52 7.67 -13.75 -6.65
N HIS A 53 7.45 -12.52 -6.18
CA HIS A 53 7.93 -12.06 -4.86
C HIS A 53 7.16 -12.66 -3.69
N SER A 54 5.82 -12.67 -3.77
CA SER A 54 4.94 -13.13 -2.69
C SER A 54 5.28 -12.53 -1.32
N ALA A 55 5.52 -11.22 -1.32
CA ALA A 55 6.01 -10.48 -0.16
C ALA A 55 5.51 -9.03 -0.17
N ILE A 56 5.37 -8.44 1.02
CA ILE A 56 5.24 -6.99 1.12
C ILE A 56 6.64 -6.40 1.00
N THR A 57 6.82 -5.54 0.01
CA THR A 57 8.15 -4.99 -0.31
C THR A 57 8.24 -3.49 -0.07
N HIS A 58 7.12 -2.79 -0.14
CA HIS A 58 7.09 -1.33 -0.04
C HIS A 58 5.96 -0.85 0.87
N ILE A 59 6.22 0.26 1.56
CA ILE A 59 5.22 1.05 2.28
C ILE A 59 5.19 2.42 1.62
N CYS A 60 4.01 2.86 1.20
CA CYS A 60 3.81 4.17 0.61
C CYS A 60 2.96 5.03 1.54
N THR A 61 3.39 6.27 1.80
CA THR A 61 2.51 7.24 2.47
C THR A 61 1.53 7.80 1.45
N VAL A 62 0.27 7.91 1.84
CA VAL A 62 -0.81 8.31 0.93
C VAL A 62 -1.77 9.30 1.57
N ASN A 63 -2.41 10.11 0.73
CA ASN A 63 -3.52 10.96 1.11
C ASN A 63 -4.46 11.19 -0.09
N GLN A 64 -5.65 11.70 0.18
CA GLN A 64 -6.48 12.27 -0.87
C GLN A 64 -5.96 13.67 -1.21
N ALA A 65 -5.70 13.92 -2.49
CA ALA A 65 -5.20 15.19 -3.01
C ALA A 65 -5.81 15.48 -4.39
N PRO A 66 -5.82 16.74 -4.85
CA PRO A 66 -6.16 17.05 -6.24
C PRO A 66 -5.32 16.20 -7.22
N LEU A 67 -5.93 15.77 -8.33
CA LEU A 67 -5.31 14.88 -9.32
C LEU A 67 -4.84 15.70 -10.55
N PRO A 68 -3.55 16.07 -10.64
CA PRO A 68 -3.00 16.73 -11.83
C PRO A 68 -2.95 15.74 -13.00
N GLU A 69 -2.97 16.21 -14.25
CA GLU A 69 -3.09 15.34 -15.43
C GLU A 69 -1.77 14.72 -15.93
N ASP A 70 -0.64 15.01 -15.28
CA ASP A 70 0.71 14.66 -15.72
C ASP A 70 1.21 13.26 -15.27
N GLY A 71 0.50 12.61 -14.36
CA GLY A 71 0.81 11.25 -13.88
C GLY A 71 0.12 10.15 -14.69
N LEU A 72 0.70 8.94 -14.67
CA LEU A 72 0.16 7.79 -15.39
C LEU A 72 -1.26 7.44 -14.93
N GLY A 73 -2.22 7.55 -15.85
CA GLY A 73 -3.64 7.26 -15.60
C GLY A 73 -4.46 8.43 -15.07
N ASN A 74 -3.82 9.57 -14.79
CA ASN A 74 -4.50 10.69 -14.15
C ASN A 74 -5.48 11.37 -15.09
N LYS A 75 -5.07 11.59 -16.34
CA LYS A 75 -5.92 12.18 -17.37
C LYS A 75 -7.10 11.26 -17.68
N GLU A 76 -6.83 9.98 -17.89
CA GLU A 76 -7.84 8.96 -18.19
C GLU A 76 -8.87 8.84 -17.05
N TYR A 77 -8.41 8.90 -15.80
CA TYR A 77 -9.30 8.97 -14.64
C TYR A 77 -10.18 10.23 -14.64
N ASN A 78 -9.61 11.40 -14.90
CA ASN A 78 -10.34 12.68 -14.95
C ASN A 78 -11.35 12.73 -16.10
N GLU A 79 -11.01 12.15 -17.25
CA GLU A 79 -11.87 12.09 -18.45
C GLU A 79 -12.91 10.95 -18.38
N LYS A 80 -12.87 10.12 -17.32
CA LYS A 80 -13.73 8.93 -17.14
C LYS A 80 -13.61 7.94 -18.30
N ASP A 81 -12.36 7.67 -18.71
CA ASP A 81 -12.05 6.66 -19.69
C ASP A 81 -12.64 5.28 -19.27
N PRO A 82 -13.12 4.45 -20.22
CA PRO A 82 -13.67 3.12 -19.92
C PRO A 82 -12.74 2.21 -19.09
N ASP A 83 -11.42 2.32 -19.24
CA ASP A 83 -10.45 1.54 -18.45
C ASP A 83 -10.45 1.94 -16.96
N TYR A 84 -10.94 3.15 -16.67
CA TYR A 84 -11.10 3.71 -15.31
C TYR A 84 -12.54 3.64 -14.82
N GLU A 85 -13.42 2.93 -15.53
CA GLU A 85 -14.81 2.76 -15.11
C GLU A 85 -14.89 2.09 -13.72
N CYS A 86 -15.71 2.69 -12.85
CA CYS A 86 -15.89 2.35 -11.44
C CYS A 86 -14.71 2.69 -10.51
N TYR A 87 -13.63 3.34 -10.97
CA TYR A 87 -12.63 3.87 -10.05
C TYR A 87 -13.08 5.24 -9.52
N ASP A 88 -13.60 5.26 -8.30
CA ASP A 88 -14.19 6.46 -7.69
C ASP A 88 -13.25 7.20 -6.72
N TYR A 89 -12.09 6.63 -6.43
CA TYR A 89 -11.15 7.16 -5.44
C TYR A 89 -9.71 7.15 -5.97
N ALA A 90 -9.02 8.27 -5.78
CA ALA A 90 -7.60 8.42 -6.08
C ALA A 90 -6.81 8.78 -4.80
N TYR A 91 -5.72 8.06 -4.55
CA TYR A 91 -4.83 8.28 -3.41
C TYR A 91 -3.45 8.65 -3.93
N ARG A 92 -3.00 9.87 -3.65
CA ARG A 92 -1.66 10.33 -4.03
C ARG A 92 -0.62 9.53 -3.26
N VAL A 93 0.39 9.02 -3.94
CA VAL A 93 1.61 8.49 -3.35
C VAL A 93 2.54 9.66 -3.04
N ASN A 94 2.85 9.88 -1.76
CA ASN A 94 3.70 11.00 -1.34
C ASN A 94 5.16 10.58 -1.17
N GLU A 95 5.39 9.44 -0.54
CA GLU A 95 6.72 8.88 -0.31
C GLU A 95 6.67 7.37 -0.49
N VAL A 96 7.79 6.79 -0.92
CA VAL A 96 7.93 5.34 -1.12
C VAL A 96 9.07 4.82 -0.26
N TYR A 97 8.78 3.81 0.55
CA TYR A 97 9.75 3.18 1.43
C TYR A 97 9.93 1.71 1.06
N GLU A 98 11.17 1.31 0.77
CA GLU A 98 11.58 -0.08 0.63
C GLU A 98 11.73 -0.74 2.02
N ILE A 99 11.05 -1.87 2.23
CA ILE A 99 11.05 -2.57 3.52
C ILE A 99 12.39 -3.26 3.77
N LYS A 100 12.99 -2.94 4.90
CA LYS A 100 14.14 -3.65 5.47
C LYS A 100 13.62 -4.82 6.31
N ALA A 101 13.51 -5.98 5.68
CA ALA A 101 13.22 -7.25 6.34
C ALA A 101 14.39 -8.22 6.15
N GLU A 102 14.38 -9.31 6.92
CA GLU A 102 15.40 -10.35 6.86
C GLU A 102 15.60 -10.87 5.44
N GLY A 103 16.88 -11.03 5.04
CA GLY A 103 17.25 -11.53 3.72
C GLY A 103 16.95 -10.60 2.54
N GLY A 104 16.50 -9.36 2.77
CA GLY A 104 16.29 -8.35 1.72
C GLY A 104 15.14 -8.64 0.77
N LYS A 105 14.21 -9.54 1.15
CA LYS A 105 13.09 -9.98 0.30
C LYS A 105 11.75 -9.31 0.63
N GLY A 106 11.75 -8.35 1.56
CA GLY A 106 10.54 -7.81 2.16
C GLY A 106 9.90 -8.81 3.15
N ILE A 107 8.70 -8.49 3.62
CA ILE A 107 7.93 -9.32 4.55
C ILE A 107 7.29 -10.44 3.74
N THR A 108 7.91 -11.61 3.76
CA THR A 108 7.44 -12.77 2.98
C THR A 108 6.11 -13.30 3.51
N TRP A 109 5.38 -14.06 2.67
CA TRP A 109 4.16 -14.73 3.10
C TRP A 109 4.36 -15.63 4.34
N ALA A 110 5.50 -16.31 4.44
CA ALA A 110 5.83 -17.12 5.61
C ALA A 110 5.87 -16.26 6.88
N MET A 111 6.58 -15.13 6.86
CA MET A 111 6.66 -14.19 8.00
C MET A 111 5.27 -13.64 8.36
N MET A 112 4.48 -13.20 7.38
CA MET A 112 3.11 -12.72 7.60
C MET A 112 2.22 -13.76 8.30
N LYS A 113 2.35 -15.02 7.90
CA LYS A 113 1.53 -16.13 8.42
C LYS A 113 2.04 -16.61 9.79
N ASP A 114 3.34 -16.87 9.90
CA ASP A 114 3.97 -17.51 11.05
C ASP A 114 4.23 -16.51 12.21
N GLU A 115 4.55 -15.25 11.93
CA GLU A 115 4.86 -14.23 12.96
C GLU A 115 3.67 -13.30 13.24
N HIS A 116 2.80 -13.06 12.26
CA HIS A 116 1.74 -12.05 12.35
C HIS A 116 0.31 -12.62 12.23
N GLY A 117 0.17 -13.94 12.14
CA GLY A 117 -1.12 -14.63 12.20
C GLY A 117 -2.03 -14.39 10.99
N MET A 118 -1.48 -13.94 9.86
CA MET A 118 -2.26 -13.81 8.63
C MET A 118 -2.67 -15.20 8.10
N LYS A 119 -3.95 -15.37 7.77
CA LYS A 119 -4.50 -16.68 7.34
C LYS A 119 -4.42 -16.92 5.84
N ILE A 120 -4.47 -15.86 5.04
CA ILE A 120 -4.40 -15.93 3.58
C ILE A 120 -3.49 -14.81 3.02
N PRO A 121 -2.77 -15.07 1.92
CA PRO A 121 -2.07 -14.00 1.20
C PRO A 121 -3.06 -12.93 0.77
N SER A 122 -2.65 -11.65 0.84
CA SER A 122 -3.53 -10.57 0.42
C SER A 122 -3.81 -10.65 -1.09
N ARG A 123 -5.07 -10.91 -1.45
CA ARG A 123 -5.57 -10.84 -2.84
C ARG A 123 -6.40 -9.58 -3.09
N GLY A 124 -6.54 -8.73 -2.08
CA GLY A 124 -7.43 -7.58 -2.11
C GLY A 124 -7.01 -6.58 -1.06
N ARG A 125 -7.93 -6.27 -0.15
CA ARG A 125 -7.78 -5.22 0.84
C ARG A 125 -7.79 -5.78 2.25
N VAL A 126 -6.69 -5.63 2.97
CA VAL A 126 -6.55 -6.16 4.33
C VAL A 126 -5.98 -5.08 5.23
N THR A 127 -6.53 -4.88 6.43
CA THR A 127 -5.90 -4.00 7.42
C THR A 127 -4.58 -4.61 7.88
N VAL A 128 -3.52 -3.81 7.96
CA VAL A 128 -2.22 -4.30 8.46
C VAL A 128 -2.34 -4.68 9.94
N PRO A 129 -1.92 -5.89 10.35
CA PRO A 129 -1.83 -6.26 11.76
C PRO A 129 -0.95 -5.30 12.57
N GLU A 130 -1.35 -4.99 13.81
CA GLU A 130 -0.61 -4.06 14.68
C GLU A 130 0.81 -4.55 15.02
N SER A 131 1.01 -5.88 15.07
CA SER A 131 2.34 -6.49 15.22
C SER A 131 3.27 -6.14 14.06
N MET A 132 2.77 -6.09 12.82
CA MET A 132 3.56 -5.68 11.66
C MET A 132 3.90 -4.19 11.70
N ILE A 133 2.94 -3.33 12.08
CA ILE A 133 3.18 -1.88 12.21
C ILE A 133 4.26 -1.61 13.26
N THR A 134 4.26 -2.39 14.35
CA THR A 134 5.22 -2.28 15.45
C THR A 134 6.61 -2.79 15.07
N GLN A 135 6.68 -3.90 14.33
CA GLN A 135 7.95 -4.53 13.91
C GLN A 135 8.60 -3.79 12.74
N TYR A 136 7.82 -3.40 11.72
CA TYR A 136 8.30 -2.75 10.50
C TYR A 136 7.89 -1.28 10.47
N ARG A 137 8.37 -0.51 11.45
CA ARG A 137 8.03 0.92 11.58
C ARG A 137 8.55 1.68 10.35
N LEU A 138 7.73 2.54 9.78
CA LEU A 138 8.05 3.32 8.58
C LEU A 138 9.41 4.03 8.68
N LYS A 139 9.66 4.70 9.82
CA LYS A 139 10.89 5.46 10.08
C LYS A 139 12.20 4.64 10.02
N ASP A 140 12.10 3.32 10.13
CA ASP A 140 13.27 2.43 10.11
C ASP A 140 13.54 1.90 8.67
N GLN A 141 12.58 2.10 7.74
CA GLN A 141 12.66 1.64 6.36
C GLN A 141 13.52 2.57 5.50
N LYS A 142 13.82 2.16 4.27
CA LYS A 142 14.62 2.98 3.34
C LYS A 142 13.69 3.80 2.46
N ASN A 143 13.65 5.11 2.65
CA ASN A 143 12.98 6.01 1.71
C ASN A 143 13.72 5.99 0.36
N ILE A 144 12.98 5.82 -0.73
CA ILE A 144 13.50 5.76 -2.10
C ILE A 144 12.83 6.78 -3.04
N LEU A 145 11.74 7.40 -2.59
CA LEU A 145 11.04 8.50 -3.23
C LEU A 145 10.45 9.42 -2.15
#